data_AF-A0A8J7GHS3-F1
#
_entry.id   AF-A0A8J7GHS3-F1
#
_cell.length_a   1.000
_cell.length_b   1.000
_cell.length_c   1.000
_cell.angle_alpha   90.00
_cell.angle_beta   90.00
_cell.angle_gamma   90.00
#
_symmetry.space_group_name_H-M   'P 1'
#
loop_
_entity.id
_entity.type
_entity.pdbx_description
1 polymer ?
#
loop_
_entity_poly.entity_id
_entity_poly.type
_entity_poly.pdbx_seq_one_letter_code
_entity_poly.pdbx_strand_id
1 'polypeptide(L)'
;MPARPAPNAYRRGSWLGAAWCRAVLGPDHPNTLTTRGNLAGKRGEAGDPAGAVTAFENLLPDRVRVLGPDHPRTIATRYSLARWKAREVRR
;
A
#
# COMPACT_ATOMS: atom_id res chain seq x y z
N MET A 1 -19.77 16.66 -1.60
CA MET A 1 -19.79 15.82 -2.82
C MET A 1 -19.61 16.72 -4.05
N PRO A 2 -18.38 16.97 -4.56
CA PRO A 2 -18.23 17.71 -5.83
C PRO A 2 -18.06 16.78 -7.03
N ALA A 3 -18.63 17.23 -8.15
CA ALA A 3 -18.86 16.52 -9.40
C ALA A 3 -17.60 16.20 -10.22
N ARG A 4 -17.69 15.17 -11.07
CA ARG A 4 -16.67 14.80 -12.08
C ARG A 4 -16.52 15.92 -13.12
N PRO A 5 -15.31 16.41 -13.43
CA PRO A 5 -15.14 17.38 -14.51
C PRO A 5 -15.04 16.69 -15.88
N ALA A 6 -15.53 17.38 -16.92
CA ALA A 6 -15.62 16.93 -18.30
C ALA A 6 -14.24 16.87 -19.02
N PRO A 7 -14.09 16.03 -20.06
CA PRO A 7 -12.79 15.60 -20.59
C PRO A 7 -12.00 16.61 -21.45
N ASN A 8 -12.38 17.90 -21.57
CA ASN A 8 -11.75 18.82 -22.55
C ASN A 8 -11.00 20.03 -21.96
N ALA A 9 -10.77 20.10 -20.65
CA ALA A 9 -10.21 21.28 -19.99
C ALA A 9 -8.66 21.30 -19.84
N TYR A 10 -7.89 20.63 -20.71
CA TYR A 10 -6.42 20.63 -20.63
C TYR A 10 -5.76 21.51 -21.71
N ARG A 11 -6.11 22.80 -21.74
CA ARG A 11 -5.51 23.74 -22.71
C ARG A 11 -5.24 25.09 -22.06
N ARG A 12 -4.22 25.12 -21.19
CA ARG A 12 -3.24 26.21 -20.95
C ARG A 12 -2.77 26.23 -19.48
N GLY A 13 -1.46 26.20 -19.29
CA GLY A 13 -0.82 26.88 -18.14
C GLY A 13 -0.54 26.07 -16.86
N SER A 14 0.53 25.28 -16.90
CA SER A 14 1.60 25.26 -15.88
C SER A 14 1.34 24.92 -14.41
N TRP A 15 0.30 24.17 -13.99
CA TRP A 15 0.20 23.71 -12.59
C TRP A 15 -0.30 22.28 -12.37
N LEU A 16 0.08 21.32 -13.23
CA LEU A 16 -0.33 19.91 -13.14
C LEU A 16 0.81 18.90 -13.36
N GLY A 17 2.05 19.26 -13.00
CA GLY A 17 3.17 18.29 -13.01
C GLY A 17 3.33 17.61 -11.66
N ALA A 18 3.77 18.36 -10.65
CA ALA A 18 4.11 17.81 -9.35
C ALA A 18 2.88 17.52 -8.45
N ALA A 19 1.89 18.41 -8.42
CA ALA A 19 0.67 18.22 -7.63
C ALA A 19 -0.23 17.10 -8.19
N TRP A 20 -0.24 16.95 -9.52
CA TRP A 20 -1.00 15.90 -10.19
C TRP A 20 -0.28 14.55 -10.11
N CYS A 21 1.05 14.49 -10.19
CA CYS A 21 1.78 13.29 -9.82
C CYS A 21 1.54 12.90 -8.36
N ARG A 22 1.43 13.86 -7.43
CA ARG A 22 1.13 13.55 -6.02
C ARG A 22 -0.30 13.05 -5.81
N ALA A 23 -1.25 13.46 -6.65
CA ALA A 23 -2.64 13.03 -6.61
C ALA A 23 -2.90 11.72 -7.40
N VAL A 24 -2.16 11.48 -8.48
CA VAL A 24 -2.31 10.33 -9.39
C VAL A 24 -1.40 9.15 -9.00
N LEU A 25 -0.19 9.42 -8.49
CA LEU A 25 0.67 8.43 -7.81
C LEU A 25 0.48 8.51 -6.29
N GLY A 26 -0.77 8.58 -5.84
CA GLY A 26 -1.09 8.67 -4.42
C GLY A 26 -0.38 7.60 -3.58
N PRO A 27 -0.36 7.74 -2.24
CA PRO A 27 0.19 6.74 -1.30
C PRO A 27 -0.38 5.32 -1.49
N ASP A 28 -1.47 5.24 -2.26
CA ASP A 28 -2.21 4.07 -2.71
C ASP A 28 -1.68 3.40 -3.98
N HIS A 29 -0.64 3.93 -4.62
CA HIS A 29 -0.14 3.32 -5.85
C HIS A 29 0.34 1.87 -5.58
N PRO A 30 -0.01 0.89 -6.42
CA PRO A 30 0.33 -0.52 -6.21
C PRO A 30 1.82 -0.76 -5.97
N ASN A 31 2.69 0.03 -6.61
CA ASN A 31 4.14 -0.03 -6.42
C ASN A 31 4.58 0.48 -5.04
N THR A 32 3.93 1.52 -4.51
CA THR A 32 4.20 2.04 -3.16
C THR A 32 3.80 1.02 -2.09
N LEU A 33 2.61 0.42 -2.23
CA LEU A 33 2.15 -0.65 -1.34
C LEU A 33 3.03 -1.90 -1.43
N THR A 34 3.60 -2.16 -2.60
CA THR A 34 4.58 -3.23 -2.83
C THR A 34 5.85 -2.99 -2.03
N THR A 35 6.43 -1.79 -2.15
CA THR A 35 7.64 -1.41 -1.42
C THR A 35 7.43 -1.45 0.09
N ARG A 36 6.28 -0.97 0.60
CA ARG A 36 5.94 -1.04 2.03
C ARG A 36 5.87 -2.49 2.55
N GLY A 37 5.29 -3.40 1.77
CA GLY A 37 5.23 -4.82 2.15
C GLY A 37 6.60 -5.51 2.15
N ASN A 38 7.46 -5.16 1.20
CA ASN A 38 8.84 -5.67 1.17
C ASN A 38 9.65 -5.17 2.37
N LEU A 39 9.48 -3.89 2.75
CA LEU A 39 10.12 -3.32 3.93
C LEU A 39 9.67 -4.01 5.22
N ALA A 40 8.36 -4.25 5.36
CA ALA A 40 7.81 -5.00 6.50
C ALA A 40 8.40 -6.42 6.59
N GLY A 41 8.52 -7.11 5.45
CA GLY A 41 9.16 -8.42 5.38
C GLY A 41 10.63 -8.38 5.81
N LYS A 42 11.40 -7.41 5.32
CA LYS A 42 12.82 -7.22 5.69
C LYS A 42 12.99 -6.89 7.16
N ARG A 43 12.06 -6.15 7.76
CA ARG A 43 12.06 -5.84 9.19
C ARG A 43 11.86 -7.09 10.05
N GLY A 44 10.95 -7.99 9.65
CA GLY A 44 10.78 -9.28 10.31
C GLY A 44 12.00 -10.18 10.17
N GLU A 45 12.67 -10.15 9.01
CA GLU A 45 13.92 -10.89 8.78
C GLU A 45 15.08 -10.34 9.63
N ALA A 46 15.10 -9.03 9.90
CA ALA A 46 16.07 -8.38 10.78
C ALA A 46 15.84 -8.68 12.29
N GLY A 47 14.89 -9.56 12.63
CA GLY A 47 14.63 -9.98 14.00
C GLY A 47 13.55 -9.17 14.73
N ASP A 48 12.79 -8.33 14.02
CA ASP A 48 11.64 -7.60 14.56
C ASP A 48 10.31 -8.13 14.00
N PRO A 49 9.86 -9.33 14.43
CA PRO A 49 8.60 -9.91 13.97
C PRO A 49 7.39 -9.06 14.38
N ALA A 50 7.41 -8.41 15.56
CA ALA A 50 6.33 -7.55 16.02
C ALA A 50 6.18 -6.30 15.14
N GLY A 51 7.30 -5.63 14.79
CA GLY A 51 7.29 -4.51 13.86
C GLY A 51 6.87 -4.91 12.44
N ALA A 52 7.18 -6.14 12.01
CA ALA A 52 6.68 -6.67 10.74
C ALA A 52 5.16 -6.86 10.78
N VAL A 53 4.61 -7.44 11.85
CA VAL A 53 3.16 -7.62 12.03
C VAL A 53 2.43 -6.29 11.95
N THR A 54 2.82 -5.30 12.75
CA THR A 54 2.19 -3.96 12.73
C THR A 54 2.27 -3.30 11.35
N ALA A 55 3.39 -3.45 10.64
CA ALA A 55 3.53 -2.91 9.30
C ALA A 55 2.63 -3.61 8.27
N PHE A 56 2.45 -4.94 8.38
CA PHE A 56 1.52 -5.69 7.52
C PHE A 56 0.05 -5.42 7.86
N GLU A 57 -0.30 -5.21 9.14
CA GLU A 57 -1.65 -4.84 9.57
C GLU A 57 -2.07 -3.48 9.02
N ASN A 58 -1.17 -2.49 9.06
CA ASN A 58 -1.43 -1.18 8.46
C ASN A 58 -1.50 -1.22 6.93
N LEU A 59 -0.79 -2.15 6.29
CA LEU A 59 -0.74 -2.26 4.83
C LEU A 59 -1.95 -3.01 4.24
N LEU A 60 -2.54 -3.94 5.00
CA LEU A 60 -3.67 -4.75 4.54
C LEU A 60 -4.91 -3.92 4.12
N PRO A 61 -5.41 -2.94 4.91
CA PRO A 61 -6.57 -2.13 4.51
C PRO A 61 -6.25 -1.27 3.27
N ASP A 62 -5.04 -0.74 3.16
CA ASP A 62 -4.60 0.00 1.96
C ASP A 62 -4.62 -0.91 0.72
N ARG A 63 -4.10 -2.13 0.82
CA ARG A 63 -4.14 -3.10 -0.29
C ARG A 63 -5.55 -3.55 -0.64
N VAL A 64 -6.42 -3.77 0.35
CA VAL A 64 -7.82 -4.13 0.11
C VAL A 64 -8.57 -3.01 -0.59
N ARG A 65 -8.37 -1.75 -0.19
CA ARG A 65 -9.05 -0.60 -0.81
C ARG A 65 -8.60 -0.34 -2.25
N VAL A 66 -7.31 -0.52 -2.53
CA VAL A 66 -6.73 -0.22 -3.86
C VAL A 66 -6.88 -1.36 -4.84
N LEU A 67 -6.55 -2.58 -4.41
CA LEU A 67 -6.46 -3.76 -5.27
C LEU A 67 -7.68 -4.67 -5.16
N GLY A 68 -8.42 -4.56 -4.05
CA GLY A 68 -9.50 -5.47 -3.71
C GLY A 68 -9.06 -6.61 -2.77
N PRO A 69 -10.04 -7.24 -2.10
CA PRO A 69 -9.79 -8.35 -1.16
C PRO A 69 -9.23 -9.61 -1.83
N ASP A 70 -9.62 -9.88 -3.08
CA ASP A 70 -9.24 -11.10 -3.82
C ASP A 70 -7.96 -10.96 -4.65
N HIS A 71 -7.35 -9.79 -4.63
CA HIS A 71 -6.14 -9.56 -5.42
C HIS A 71 -4.97 -10.41 -4.87
N PRO A 72 -4.16 -11.04 -5.74
CA PRO A 72 -3.05 -11.90 -5.31
C PRO A 72 -2.08 -11.21 -4.33
N ARG A 73 -1.85 -9.91 -4.51
CA ARG A 73 -1.00 -9.11 -3.59
C ARG A 73 -1.63 -8.95 -2.21
N THR A 74 -2.95 -8.83 -2.11
CA THR A 74 -3.67 -8.75 -0.84
C THR A 74 -3.59 -10.08 -0.10
N ILE A 75 -3.82 -11.19 -0.82
CA ILE A 75 -3.70 -12.56 -0.28
C ILE A 75 -2.26 -12.83 0.22
N ALA A 76 -1.24 -12.46 -0.56
CA ALA A 76 0.16 -12.58 -0.14
C ALA A 76 0.45 -11.80 1.16
N THR A 77 -0.13 -10.60 1.33
CA THR A 77 -0.01 -9.81 2.57
C THR A 77 -0.57 -10.57 3.77
N ARG A 78 -1.75 -11.18 3.62
CA ARG A 78 -2.40 -11.96 4.69
C ARG A 78 -1.56 -13.17 5.07
N TYR A 79 -1.00 -13.87 4.09
CA TYR A 79 -0.11 -15.00 4.33
C TYR A 79 1.17 -14.56 5.06
N SER A 80 1.81 -13.47 4.63
CA SER A 80 2.97 -12.90 5.33
C SER A 80 2.62 -12.48 6.76
N LEU A 81 1.47 -11.83 6.98
CA LEU A 81 1.00 -11.43 8.30
C LEU A 81 0.85 -12.65 9.22
N ALA A 82 0.19 -13.71 8.76
CA ALA A 82 0.04 -14.95 9.52
C ALA A 82 1.40 -15.59 9.84
N ARG A 83 2.34 -15.59 8.89
CA ARG A 83 3.71 -16.09 9.10
C ARG A 83 4.44 -15.33 10.21
N TRP A 84 4.33 -14.00 10.22
CA TRP A 84 5.00 -13.17 11.23
C TRP A 84 4.32 -13.26 12.60
N LYS A 85 2.99 -13.30 12.66
CA LYS A 85 2.26 -13.57 13.91
C LYS A 85 2.62 -14.92 14.52
N ALA A 86 2.75 -15.97 13.69
CA ALA A 86 3.20 -17.28 14.17
C ALA A 86 4.64 -17.28 14.71
N ARG A 87 5.48 -16.34 14.26
CA ARG A 87 6.86 -16.17 14.76
C ARG A 87 6.91 -15.32 16.03
N GLU A 88 6.03 -14.33 16.15
CA GLU A 88 5.88 -13.51 17.36
C GLU A 88 5.47 -14.35 18.56
N VAL A 89 4.48 -15.25 18.40
CA VAL A 89 3.96 -16.10 19.49
C VAL A 89 4.96 -17.17 19.95
N ARG A 90 5.98 -17.49 19.14
CA ARG A 90 7.00 -18.50 19.46
C ARG A 90 8.23 -17.92 20.17
N ARG A 91 8.23 -16.64 20.50
CA ARG A 91 9.32 -15.96 21.21
C ARG A 91 8.97 -15.77 22.67
#